data_AF-A0A6M3KGX2-F1
#
_entry.id   AF-A0A6M3KGX2-F1
#
_cell.length_a   1.000
_cell.length_b   1.000
_cell.length_c   1.000
_cell.angle_alpha   90.00
_cell.angle_beta   90.00
_cell.angle_gamma   90.00
#
_symmetry.space_group_name_H-M   'P 1'
#
loop_
_entity.id
_entity.type
_entity.pdbx_description
1 polymer ?
#
loop_
_entity_poly.entity_id
_entity_poly.type
_entity_poly.pdbx_seq_one_letter_code
_entity_poly.pdbx_strand_id
1 'polypeptide(L)'
;MAQAWYSSSGWYNSGGIGRAVYDYETFYIEEGIDGASAPAVLSTITSTHTVFIRDFDDAADEDVDFIWQAPNDIKADSTISYRVGFFITNATAPSAEGVAFQLAGASIGTGDALGATLGTAIATTAAARSDAQYDLVYTSWSAAVTITNLAAGETAIMTLNRDVSDAADDYAQDVGVYCLQIKYSRSLDGV
;
A
#
# COMPACT_ATOMS: atom_id res chain seq x y z
N MET A 1 47.74 29.30 42.61
CA MET A 1 47.69 29.51 41.14
C MET A 1 46.81 28.42 40.54
N ALA A 2 46.06 28.77 39.50
CA ALA A 2 44.75 28.24 39.12
C ALA A 2 44.62 26.71 38.99
N GLN A 3 43.58 26.15 39.60
CA GLN A 3 43.03 24.84 39.24
C GLN A 3 41.99 25.08 38.14
N ALA A 4 42.28 24.58 36.94
CA ALA A 4 41.40 24.73 35.78
C ALA A 4 40.07 24.01 36.03
N TRP A 5 38.98 24.76 35.93
CA TRP A 5 37.63 24.21 35.87
C TRP A 5 37.44 23.55 34.51
N TYR A 6 37.44 22.22 34.46
CA TYR A 6 36.87 21.51 33.33
C TYR A 6 35.35 21.48 33.52
N SER A 7 34.64 22.40 32.86
CA SER A 7 33.23 22.14 32.56
C SER A 7 33.21 21.09 31.46
N SER A 8 33.04 19.83 31.82
CA SER A 8 32.49 18.87 30.87
C SER A 8 31.04 19.29 30.61
N SER A 9 30.82 20.24 29.69
CA SER A 9 29.61 20.18 28.88
C SER A 9 29.76 18.92 28.03
N GLY A 10 29.54 17.78 28.69
CA GLY A 10 29.18 16.57 28.01
C GLY A 10 27.92 16.92 27.27
N TRP A 11 28.08 17.31 26.02
CA TRP A 11 27.08 17.08 25.01
C TRP A 11 26.71 15.61 25.21
N TYR A 12 25.56 15.36 25.85
CA TYR A 12 24.76 14.27 25.39
C TYR A 12 24.41 14.64 23.94
N ASN A 13 25.35 14.40 23.04
CA ASN A 13 24.97 13.92 21.74
C ASN A 13 24.36 12.56 22.09
N SER A 14 23.08 12.56 22.44
CA SER A 14 22.25 11.43 22.11
C SER A 14 22.39 11.34 20.61
N GLY A 15 23.43 10.65 20.15
CA GLY A 15 23.53 10.13 18.82
C GLY A 15 22.30 9.27 18.72
N GLY A 16 21.20 9.93 18.33
CA GLY A 16 19.89 9.34 18.25
C GLY A 16 20.11 8.20 17.30
N ILE A 17 20.09 6.98 17.81
CA ILE A 17 19.75 5.84 17.01
C ILE A 17 18.39 6.20 16.43
N GLY A 18 18.39 6.82 15.24
CA GLY A 18 17.23 7.31 14.54
C GLY A 18 16.37 6.10 14.22
N ARG A 19 15.60 5.67 15.20
CA ARG A 19 14.73 4.52 15.07
C ARG A 19 13.57 5.01 14.22
N ALA A 20 13.58 4.64 12.95
CA ALA A 20 12.43 4.85 12.10
C ALA A 20 11.21 4.23 12.78
N VAL A 21 10.22 5.06 13.09
CA VAL A 21 8.91 4.59 13.52
C VAL A 21 8.10 4.41 12.26
N TYR A 22 7.71 3.16 12.02
CA TYR A 22 6.79 2.83 10.96
C TYR A 22 5.40 2.69 11.54
N ASP A 23 4.42 3.13 10.77
CA ASP A 23 3.03 2.88 11.03
C ASP A 23 2.39 2.20 9.82
N TYR A 24 1.25 1.58 10.06
CA TYR A 24 0.55 0.76 9.08
C TYR A 24 -0.91 1.16 9.03
N GLU A 25 -1.44 1.25 7.83
CA GLU A 25 -2.86 1.53 7.62
C GLU A 25 -3.41 0.52 6.61
N THR A 26 -4.65 0.10 6.85
CA THR A 26 -5.36 -0.87 6.01
C THR A 26 -6.60 -0.19 5.46
N PHE A 27 -6.72 -0.18 4.13
CA PHE A 27 -7.91 0.24 3.43
C PHE A 27 -8.63 -1.02 2.98
N TYR A 28 -9.87 -1.19 3.40
CA TYR A 28 -10.66 -2.34 2.98
C TYR A 28 -11.24 -2.09 1.60
N ILE A 29 -11.36 -3.15 0.80
CA ILE A 29 -11.83 -3.03 -0.58
C ILE A 29 -13.26 -2.45 -0.69
N GLU A 30 -14.05 -2.56 0.38
CA GLU A 30 -15.38 -1.96 0.48
C GLU A 30 -15.37 -0.42 0.44
N GLU A 31 -14.23 0.19 0.77
CA GLU A 31 -14.00 1.63 0.71
C GLU A 31 -13.42 2.07 -0.65
N GLY A 32 -13.04 1.10 -1.50
CA GLY A 32 -12.46 1.35 -2.81
C GLY A 32 -13.45 2.00 -3.78
N ILE A 33 -13.00 3.06 -4.44
CA ILE A 33 -13.74 3.79 -5.45
C ILE A 33 -13.41 3.20 -6.83
N ASP A 34 -14.40 3.08 -7.70
CA ASP A 34 -14.21 2.60 -9.07
C ASP A 34 -13.21 3.49 -9.83
N GLY A 35 -12.15 2.85 -10.37
CA GLY A 35 -11.17 3.50 -11.22
C GLY A 35 -11.63 3.59 -12.68
N ALA A 36 -10.66 3.64 -13.60
CA ALA A 36 -10.95 3.74 -15.04
C ALA A 36 -11.57 2.46 -15.62
N SER A 37 -11.09 1.32 -15.15
CA SER A 37 -11.55 -0.04 -15.46
C SER A 37 -11.83 -0.74 -14.14
N ALA A 38 -13.01 -0.54 -13.58
CA ALA A 38 -13.31 -1.08 -12.26
C ALA A 38 -13.42 -2.62 -12.26
N PRO A 39 -12.92 -3.30 -11.21
CA PRO A 39 -13.10 -4.73 -11.03
C PRO A 39 -14.56 -5.07 -10.74
N ALA A 40 -14.84 -6.37 -10.63
CA ALA A 40 -16.18 -6.85 -10.29
C ALA A 40 -16.77 -6.12 -9.07
N VAL A 41 -18.09 -5.94 -9.08
CA VAL A 41 -18.81 -5.29 -7.99
C VAL A 41 -18.56 -6.02 -6.66
N LEU A 42 -18.59 -5.26 -5.56
CA LEU A 42 -18.37 -5.79 -4.21
C LEU A 42 -19.20 -7.05 -3.97
N SER A 43 -18.52 -8.13 -3.60
CA SER A 43 -19.12 -9.43 -3.31
C SER A 43 -18.67 -9.94 -1.94
N THR A 44 -19.27 -11.03 -1.48
CA THR A 44 -18.94 -11.63 -0.18
C THR A 44 -18.58 -13.08 -0.37
N ILE A 45 -17.35 -13.47 -0.03
CA ILE A 45 -17.04 -14.89 0.13
C ILE A 45 -17.57 -15.36 1.47
N THR A 46 -18.15 -16.56 1.50
CA THR A 46 -18.74 -17.16 2.70
C THR A 46 -18.24 -18.59 2.85
N SER A 47 -17.59 -18.85 3.98
CA SER A 47 -17.29 -20.20 4.47
C SER A 47 -17.80 -20.29 5.92
N THR A 48 -16.95 -20.66 6.89
CA THR A 48 -17.26 -20.49 8.32
C THR A 48 -17.29 -19.01 8.73
N HIS A 49 -16.55 -18.17 8.00
CA HIS A 49 -16.48 -16.72 8.16
C HIS A 49 -16.79 -16.02 6.83
N THR A 50 -17.12 -14.74 6.90
CA THR A 50 -17.40 -13.90 5.72
C THR A 50 -16.39 -12.77 5.60
N VAL A 51 -16.08 -12.38 4.37
CA VAL A 51 -15.27 -11.19 4.07
C VAL A 51 -15.73 -10.59 2.74
N PHE A 52 -15.70 -9.26 2.65
CA PHE A 52 -15.97 -8.54 1.43
C PHE A 52 -14.76 -8.56 0.50
N ILE A 53 -15.00 -8.82 -0.78
CA ILE A 53 -13.98 -8.84 -1.82
C ILE A 53 -14.47 -8.08 -3.06
N ARG A 54 -13.53 -7.70 -3.92
CA ARG A 54 -13.77 -7.45 -5.34
C ARG A 54 -12.86 -8.35 -6.14
N ASP A 55 -13.42 -9.06 -7.11
CA ASP A 55 -12.67 -9.93 -8.00
C ASP A 55 -12.04 -9.09 -9.11
N PHE A 56 -10.71 -9.11 -9.19
CA PHE A 56 -9.94 -8.52 -10.29
C PHE A 56 -9.73 -9.58 -11.38
N ASP A 57 -10.13 -9.25 -12.60
CA ASP A 57 -10.10 -10.09 -13.81
C ASP A 57 -8.67 -10.55 -14.15
N ASP A 58 -8.52 -11.73 -14.76
CA ASP A 58 -7.23 -12.28 -15.21
C ASP A 58 -6.80 -11.82 -16.61
N ALA A 59 -7.73 -11.27 -17.37
CA ALA A 59 -7.57 -10.91 -18.77
C ALA A 59 -7.55 -9.39 -19.02
N ALA A 60 -7.79 -8.57 -18.01
CA ALA A 60 -7.80 -7.11 -18.14
C ALA A 60 -7.17 -6.41 -16.93
N ASP A 61 -6.45 -5.32 -17.19
CA ASP A 61 -6.01 -4.40 -16.15
C ASP A 61 -7.24 -3.72 -15.54
N GLU A 62 -7.41 -3.88 -14.24
CA GLU A 62 -8.51 -3.31 -13.48
C GLU A 62 -8.00 -2.56 -12.26
N ASP A 63 -8.65 -1.44 -11.94
CA ASP A 63 -8.19 -0.49 -10.94
C ASP A 63 -9.28 0.01 -9.99
N VAL A 64 -8.83 0.32 -8.78
CA VAL A 64 -9.61 0.97 -7.73
C VAL A 64 -8.81 2.09 -7.09
N ASP A 65 -9.49 3.16 -6.71
CA ASP A 65 -8.92 4.29 -6.02
C ASP A 65 -9.19 4.23 -4.52
N PHE A 66 -8.18 4.59 -3.72
CA PHE A 66 -8.28 4.81 -2.28
C PHE A 66 -7.92 6.24 -1.93
N ILE A 67 -8.66 6.80 -0.96
CA ILE A 67 -8.38 8.12 -0.41
C ILE A 67 -7.70 7.93 0.95
N TRP A 68 -6.58 8.59 1.14
CA TRP A 68 -5.82 8.54 2.38
C TRP A 68 -5.53 9.94 2.91
N GLN A 69 -5.81 10.17 4.19
CA GLN A 69 -5.36 11.38 4.86
C GLN A 69 -3.97 11.15 5.44
N ALA A 70 -2.94 11.75 4.83
CA ALA A 70 -1.60 11.65 5.34
C ALA A 70 -1.54 12.26 6.76
N PRO A 71 -1.00 11.54 7.75
CA PRO A 71 -0.96 12.05 9.11
C PRO A 71 -0.03 13.28 9.20
N ASN A 72 -0.36 14.21 10.10
CA ASN A 72 0.39 15.45 10.29
C ASN A 72 1.85 15.23 10.71
N ASP A 73 2.16 14.06 11.26
CA ASP A 73 3.50 13.67 11.69
C ASP A 73 4.13 12.64 10.75
N ILE A 74 3.65 12.50 9.51
CA ILE A 74 4.40 11.78 8.49
C ILE A 74 5.77 12.44 8.31
N LYS A 75 6.82 11.63 8.17
CA LYS A 75 8.17 12.17 7.97
C LYS A 75 8.22 12.93 6.64
N ALA A 76 8.87 14.09 6.61
CA ALA A 76 9.12 14.83 5.36
C ALA A 76 9.83 13.94 4.32
N ASP A 77 9.45 14.08 3.05
CA ASP A 77 9.91 13.25 1.93
C ASP A 77 9.60 11.74 2.11
N SER A 78 8.58 11.40 2.90
CA SER A 78 8.17 10.00 3.06
C SER A 78 7.68 9.42 1.75
N THR A 79 8.13 8.21 1.52
CA THR A 79 7.48 7.26 0.62
C THR A 79 6.66 6.29 1.45
N ILE A 80 5.73 5.62 0.78
CA ILE A 80 5.01 4.49 1.36
C ILE A 80 5.55 3.19 0.74
N SER A 81 5.47 2.09 1.47
CA SER A 81 5.43 0.75 0.85
C SER A 81 4.02 0.22 1.00
N TYR A 82 3.60 -0.66 0.10
CA TYR A 82 2.30 -1.30 0.22
C TYR A 82 2.37 -2.81 0.00
N ARG A 83 1.30 -3.50 0.37
CA ARG A 83 1.02 -4.88 -0.04
C ARG A 83 -0.48 -5.05 -0.22
N VAL A 84 -0.87 -5.99 -1.06
CA VAL A 84 -2.27 -6.32 -1.32
C VAL A 84 -2.60 -7.62 -0.61
N GLY A 85 -3.74 -7.62 0.08
CA GLY A 85 -4.35 -8.82 0.63
C GLY A 85 -5.47 -9.30 -0.28
N PHE A 86 -5.43 -10.59 -0.64
CA PHE A 86 -6.46 -11.22 -1.47
C PHE A 86 -6.73 -12.65 -1.02
N PHE A 87 -7.86 -13.19 -1.45
CA PHE A 87 -8.24 -14.58 -1.26
C PHE A 87 -8.22 -15.32 -2.59
N ILE A 88 -7.84 -16.59 -2.56
CA ILE A 88 -8.08 -17.49 -3.69
C ILE A 88 -9.58 -17.73 -3.79
N THR A 89 -10.24 -17.28 -4.86
CA THR A 89 -11.70 -17.39 -4.98
C THR A 89 -12.14 -18.60 -5.78
N ASN A 90 -11.27 -19.09 -6.67
CA ASN A 90 -11.57 -20.24 -7.52
C ASN A 90 -11.26 -21.58 -6.83
N ALA A 91 -12.07 -22.59 -7.16
CA ALA A 91 -11.92 -23.95 -6.61
C ALA A 91 -10.70 -24.69 -7.19
N THR A 92 -10.31 -24.35 -8.41
CA THR A 92 -9.07 -24.83 -9.03
C THR A 92 -7.92 -24.04 -8.45
N ALA A 93 -7.01 -24.71 -7.74
CA ALA A 93 -5.83 -24.06 -7.18
C ALA A 93 -4.87 -23.61 -8.30
N PRO A 94 -4.17 -22.48 -8.12
CA PRO A 94 -3.09 -22.05 -9.01
C PRO A 94 -1.96 -23.10 -9.04
N SER A 95 -1.28 -23.20 -10.18
CA SER A 95 -0.20 -24.17 -10.38
C SER A 95 1.18 -23.52 -10.43
N ALA A 96 1.62 -22.97 -9.30
CA ALA A 96 2.86 -22.19 -9.17
C ALA A 96 2.84 -20.84 -9.92
N GLU A 97 1.64 -20.29 -10.07
CA GLU A 97 1.37 -18.99 -10.71
C GLU A 97 1.63 -17.83 -9.74
N GLY A 98 1.69 -16.61 -10.24
CA GLY A 98 1.89 -15.39 -9.50
C GLY A 98 0.94 -14.30 -9.97
N VAL A 99 0.58 -13.41 -9.05
CA VAL A 99 -0.23 -12.22 -9.32
C VAL A 99 0.59 -10.96 -9.07
N ALA A 100 0.41 -9.95 -9.90
CA ALA A 100 1.08 -8.66 -9.80
C ALA A 100 0.08 -7.51 -9.64
N PHE A 101 0.38 -6.64 -8.69
CA PHE A 101 -0.35 -5.40 -8.49
C PHE A 101 0.61 -4.23 -8.58
N GLN A 102 0.11 -3.07 -8.98
CA GLN A 102 0.86 -1.82 -8.97
C GLN A 102 0.07 -0.69 -8.30
N LEU A 103 0.79 0.21 -7.63
CA LEU A 103 0.21 1.37 -6.95
C LEU A 103 0.90 2.65 -7.41
N ALA A 104 0.11 3.66 -7.75
CA ALA A 104 0.55 5.04 -7.95
C ALA A 104 -0.32 5.99 -7.13
N GLY A 105 0.17 7.19 -6.85
CA GLY A 105 -0.63 8.17 -6.13
C GLY A 105 -0.18 9.60 -6.30
N ALA A 106 -1.06 10.52 -5.90
CA ALA A 106 -0.80 11.96 -5.87
C ALA A 106 -1.54 12.61 -4.69
N SER A 107 -0.99 13.72 -4.19
CA SER A 107 -1.68 14.59 -3.24
C SER A 107 -2.80 15.36 -3.94
N ILE A 108 -3.92 15.48 -3.25
CA ILE A 108 -5.10 16.27 -3.58
C ILE A 108 -5.44 17.14 -2.36
N GLY A 109 -4.65 18.20 -2.16
CA GLY A 109 -4.82 19.14 -1.06
C GLY A 109 -6.14 19.91 -1.14
N THR A 110 -6.43 20.68 -0.09
CA THR A 110 -7.65 21.51 -0.06
C THR A 110 -7.61 22.56 -1.16
N GLY A 111 -8.54 22.46 -2.11
CA GLY A 111 -8.64 23.36 -3.26
C GLY A 111 -7.94 22.87 -4.52
N ASP A 112 -7.27 21.71 -4.46
CA ASP A 112 -6.65 21.08 -5.62
C ASP A 112 -7.68 20.34 -6.48
N ALA A 113 -7.32 20.14 -7.76
CA ALA A 113 -8.14 19.38 -8.67
C ALA A 113 -8.01 17.86 -8.40
N LEU A 114 -9.13 17.13 -8.48
CA LEU A 114 -9.16 15.67 -8.37
C LEU A 114 -8.25 14.98 -9.41
N GLY A 115 -8.09 15.58 -10.60
CA GLY A 115 -7.24 15.07 -11.68
C GLY A 115 -5.74 15.31 -11.48
N ALA A 116 -5.24 15.21 -10.25
CA ALA A 116 -3.82 15.31 -9.96
C ALA A 116 -3.04 14.22 -10.72
N THR A 117 -1.86 14.56 -11.24
CA THR A 117 -1.05 13.60 -11.99
C THR A 117 -0.41 12.59 -11.04
N LEU A 118 -0.82 11.33 -11.15
CA LEU A 118 -0.24 10.22 -10.39
C LEU A 118 1.25 10.06 -10.69
N GLY A 119 2.00 9.62 -9.68
CA GLY A 119 3.41 9.27 -9.83
C GLY A 119 3.64 7.99 -10.65
N THR A 120 4.89 7.54 -10.68
CA THR A 120 5.23 6.25 -11.29
C THR A 120 4.61 5.10 -10.49
N ALA A 121 3.89 4.22 -11.17
CA ALA A 121 3.35 3.01 -10.57
C ALA A 121 4.48 2.05 -10.14
N ILE A 122 4.34 1.48 -8.95
CA ILE A 122 5.34 0.54 -8.39
C ILE A 122 4.68 -0.81 -8.18
N ALA A 123 5.21 -1.83 -8.82
CA ALA A 123 4.70 -3.19 -8.74
C ALA A 123 5.06 -3.91 -7.42
N THR A 124 4.21 -4.84 -7.02
CA THR A 124 4.46 -5.87 -6.01
C THR A 124 3.80 -7.17 -6.44
N THR A 125 4.38 -8.30 -6.03
CA THR A 125 3.94 -9.61 -6.50
C THR A 125 3.75 -10.61 -5.36
N ALA A 126 2.91 -11.60 -5.65
CA ALA A 126 2.73 -12.82 -4.88
C ALA A 126 3.03 -14.01 -5.80
N ALA A 127 4.30 -14.44 -5.87
CA ALA A 127 4.76 -15.48 -6.80
C ALA A 127 4.65 -16.92 -6.26
N ALA A 128 4.53 -17.91 -7.15
CA ALA A 128 4.53 -19.34 -6.85
C ALA A 128 3.42 -19.76 -5.88
N ARG A 129 2.18 -19.42 -6.22
CA ARG A 129 0.96 -19.78 -5.51
C ARG A 129 0.54 -21.21 -5.82
N SER A 130 0.13 -21.89 -4.77
CA SER A 130 -0.45 -23.24 -4.82
C SER A 130 -1.50 -23.41 -3.72
N ASP A 131 -2.09 -22.27 -3.33
CA ASP A 131 -2.97 -22.12 -2.20
C ASP A 131 -4.39 -22.62 -2.55
N ALA A 132 -5.15 -23.07 -1.55
CA ALA A 132 -6.49 -23.59 -1.77
C ALA A 132 -7.54 -22.47 -1.80
N GLN A 133 -8.74 -22.78 -2.31
CA GLN A 133 -9.88 -21.86 -2.27
C GLN A 133 -10.11 -21.34 -0.85
N TYR A 134 -10.28 -20.02 -0.75
CA TYR A 134 -10.46 -19.23 0.47
C TYR A 134 -9.23 -19.13 1.38
N ASP A 135 -8.05 -19.51 0.90
CA ASP A 135 -6.80 -19.16 1.59
C ASP A 135 -6.48 -17.67 1.43
N LEU A 136 -6.04 -17.07 2.52
CA LEU A 136 -5.58 -15.68 2.56
C LEU A 136 -4.14 -15.59 2.08
N VAL A 137 -3.90 -14.71 1.11
CA VAL A 137 -2.59 -14.43 0.55
C VAL A 137 -2.27 -12.94 0.66
N TYR A 138 -1.00 -12.63 0.87
CA TYR A 138 -0.47 -11.29 0.71
C TYR A 138 0.63 -11.27 -0.35
N THR A 139 0.70 -10.17 -1.10
CA THR A 139 1.90 -9.83 -1.86
C THR A 139 3.07 -9.57 -0.91
N SER A 140 4.28 -9.56 -1.46
CA SER A 140 5.42 -8.96 -0.77
C SER A 140 5.17 -7.46 -0.50
N TRP A 141 5.93 -6.87 0.42
CA TRP A 141 5.96 -5.41 0.53
C TRP A 141 6.64 -4.84 -0.70
N SER A 142 6.00 -3.86 -1.33
CA SER A 142 6.52 -3.16 -2.50
C SER A 142 7.84 -2.44 -2.20
N ALA A 143 8.54 -2.05 -3.27
CA ALA A 143 9.50 -0.96 -3.20
C ALA A 143 8.81 0.36 -2.79
N ALA A 144 9.61 1.40 -2.55
CA ALA A 144 9.12 2.71 -2.16
C ALA A 144 8.23 3.32 -3.25
N VAL A 145 6.98 3.64 -2.92
CA VAL A 145 6.02 4.39 -3.73
C VAL A 145 6.10 5.85 -3.33
N THR A 146 6.36 6.70 -4.33
CA THR A 146 6.30 8.15 -4.14
C THR A 146 4.90 8.63 -4.46
N ILE A 147 4.23 9.21 -3.47
CA ILE A 147 2.98 9.92 -3.68
C ILE A 147 3.34 11.33 -4.15
N THR A 148 2.98 11.66 -5.38
CA THR A 148 3.36 12.93 -6.01
C THR A 148 2.86 14.12 -5.18
N ASN A 149 3.76 15.05 -4.84
CA ASN A 149 3.46 16.26 -4.06
C ASN A 149 2.87 16.02 -2.66
N LEU A 150 3.09 14.85 -2.05
CA LEU A 150 2.59 14.57 -0.70
C LEU A 150 3.16 15.54 0.33
N ALA A 151 2.28 16.18 1.09
CA ALA A 151 2.65 16.92 2.30
C ALA A 151 1.91 16.37 3.54
N ALA A 152 2.47 16.67 4.72
CA ALA A 152 1.88 16.28 5.99
C ALA A 152 0.49 16.91 6.16
N GLY A 153 -0.49 16.11 6.55
CA GLY A 153 -1.86 16.56 6.75
C GLY A 153 -2.66 16.74 5.46
N GLU A 154 -2.11 16.45 4.28
CA GLU A 154 -2.85 16.49 3.02
C GLU A 154 -3.55 15.16 2.72
N THR A 155 -4.50 15.22 1.80
CA THR A 155 -5.20 14.04 1.30
C THR A 155 -4.46 13.52 0.07
N ALA A 156 -4.26 12.22 -0.05
CA ALA A 156 -3.76 11.55 -1.22
C ALA A 156 -4.84 10.70 -1.87
N ILE A 157 -4.81 10.63 -3.19
CA ILE A 157 -5.50 9.59 -3.96
C ILE A 157 -4.46 8.57 -4.42
N MET A 158 -4.79 7.28 -4.27
CA MET A 158 -3.92 6.17 -4.62
C MET A 158 -4.70 5.18 -5.49
N THR A 159 -4.17 4.89 -6.67
CA THR A 159 -4.78 3.95 -7.61
C THR A 159 -4.05 2.62 -7.52
N LEU A 160 -4.77 1.58 -7.09
CA LEU A 160 -4.32 0.19 -7.09
C LEU A 160 -4.83 -0.48 -8.36
N ASN A 161 -3.94 -1.14 -9.11
CA ASN A 161 -4.25 -1.85 -10.33
C ASN A 161 -3.68 -3.28 -10.27
N ARG A 162 -4.42 -4.30 -10.74
CA ARG A 162 -3.83 -5.60 -11.10
C ARG A 162 -3.25 -5.49 -12.52
N ASP A 163 -1.93 -5.61 -12.65
CA ASP A 163 -1.26 -5.49 -13.95
C ASP A 163 -1.13 -6.88 -14.60
N VAL A 164 -2.13 -7.27 -15.41
CA VAL A 164 -2.13 -8.56 -16.09
C VAL A 164 -1.09 -8.62 -17.22
N SER A 165 -0.46 -7.49 -17.54
CA SER A 165 0.63 -7.39 -18.51
C SER A 165 2.01 -7.57 -17.88
N ASP A 166 2.12 -7.53 -16.55
CA ASP A 166 3.37 -7.82 -15.84
C ASP A 166 3.75 -9.29 -16.03
N ALA A 167 5.03 -9.56 -16.33
CA ALA A 167 5.51 -10.91 -16.57
C ALA A 167 5.41 -11.85 -15.35
N ALA A 168 5.20 -11.29 -14.15
CA ALA A 168 4.95 -12.03 -12.92
C ALA A 168 3.46 -12.22 -12.59
N ASP A 169 2.54 -11.65 -13.40
CA ASP A 169 1.12 -11.99 -13.39
C ASP A 169 0.84 -13.07 -14.44
N ASP A 170 0.99 -14.33 -14.03
CA ASP A 170 0.58 -15.51 -14.81
C ASP A 170 -0.58 -16.26 -14.13
N TYR A 171 -1.30 -15.57 -13.24
CA TYR A 171 -2.42 -16.09 -12.49
C TYR A 171 -3.68 -16.16 -13.36
N ALA A 172 -4.05 -17.38 -13.78
CA ALA A 172 -5.05 -17.60 -14.84
C ALA A 172 -6.52 -17.54 -14.38
N GLN A 173 -6.78 -16.88 -13.25
CA GLN A 173 -8.08 -16.80 -12.59
C GLN A 173 -8.28 -15.41 -11.98
N ASP A 174 -9.51 -15.07 -11.65
CA ASP A 174 -9.78 -13.85 -10.87
C ASP A 174 -9.16 -13.96 -9.46
N VAL A 175 -8.83 -12.81 -8.88
CA VAL A 175 -8.34 -12.71 -7.51
C VAL A 175 -9.25 -11.84 -6.65
N GLY A 176 -9.75 -12.38 -5.54
CA GLY A 176 -10.64 -11.68 -4.62
C GLY A 176 -9.88 -10.78 -3.68
N VAL A 177 -9.61 -9.53 -4.08
CA VAL A 177 -8.92 -8.54 -3.24
C VAL A 177 -9.82 -8.09 -2.11
N TYR A 178 -9.31 -8.05 -0.88
CA TYR A 178 -10.06 -7.57 0.29
C TYR A 178 -9.44 -6.34 0.96
N CYS A 179 -8.14 -6.09 0.78
CA CYS A 179 -7.51 -4.88 1.32
C CYS A 179 -6.23 -4.44 0.60
N LEU A 180 -5.96 -3.15 0.71
CA LEU A 180 -4.66 -2.53 0.52
C LEU A 180 -4.06 -2.21 1.89
N GLN A 181 -2.82 -2.63 2.15
CA GLN A 181 -2.09 -2.22 3.35
C GLN A 181 -0.91 -1.35 2.98
N ILE A 182 -0.79 -0.20 3.62
CA ILE A 182 0.36 0.69 3.47
C ILE A 182 1.22 0.68 4.72
N LYS A 183 2.49 1.03 4.54
CA LYS A 183 3.49 1.22 5.58
C LYS A 183 4.23 2.52 5.28
N TYR A 184 4.27 3.43 6.25
CA TYR A 184 4.92 4.74 6.10
C TYR A 184 5.75 5.09 7.34
N SER A 185 6.65 6.06 7.19
CA SER A 185 7.50 6.53 8.29
C SER A 185 6.88 7.74 8.97
N ARG A 186 6.92 7.76 10.31
CA ARG A 186 6.52 8.92 11.12
C ARG A 186 7.74 9.69 11.61
N SER A 187 7.59 11.00 11.72
CA SER A 187 8.52 11.86 12.45
C SER A 187 8.36 11.60 13.95
N LEU A 188 9.49 11.45 14.64
CA LEU A 188 9.52 11.36 16.10
C LEU A 188 9.60 12.72 16.78
N ASP A 189 9.90 13.75 16.01
CA ASP A 189 10.00 15.12 16.49
C ASP A 189 8.59 15.70 16.42
N GLY A 190 7.93 15.76 17.58
CA GLY A 190 6.57 16.29 17.69
C GLY A 190 6.56 17.78 17.36
N VAL A 191 6.00 18.11 16.19
CA VAL A 191 5.79 19.46 15.62
C VAL A 191 7.08 20.19 15.22
#